data_AF-A0AAJ2PD73-F1
#
_entry.id   AF-A0AAJ2PD73-F1
#
_cell.length_a   1.000
_cell.length_b   1.000
_cell.length_c   1.000
_cell.angle_alpha   90.00
_cell.angle_beta   90.00
_cell.angle_gamma   90.00
#
_symmetry.space_group_name_H-M   'P 1'
#
loop_
_entity.id
_entity.type
_entity.pdbx_description
1 polymer ?
#
loop_
_entity_poly.entity_id
_entity_poly.type
_entity_poly.pdbx_seq_one_letter_code
_entity_poly.pdbx_strand_id
1 'polypeptide(L)'
;MKAQRVGFDEFALILVAVMIFIGMLAIYWSSTAETKPYILPREISLSLVPNETVKITIKVLANASSVTLESEGPISNFITFSENNFPVFGEKEVRININAPKSTGTFVGSIKAKSSAGEDKVSFKLVVSKAYALKYRAVTIQDFSVSNYGKEKVVDQKERDFVEKSVFSDKKIRLVLQLNESEIEDAYVSVVVSESTGPGELVVMQNSEILQSKKVEVGELKIPLNLTQLQSINFITIQANNPGWNIFGKTRYDIYSAKVVVKFKGYSQTFDLDLSRDEIDKFYSIEFSSLIQTSYPVPTLEIRINDQIAYKNVVPLTGLRLNMTKDILGESFVLKEKNKIKFSLATEGYIDFKNNIIKIYSRQ
;
A
#
# COMPACT_ATOMS: atom_id res chain seq x y z
N MET A 1 4.37 -28.27 -100.05
CA MET A 1 3.73 -27.43 -99.01
C MET A 1 4.46 -27.65 -97.69
N LYS A 2 5.23 -26.66 -97.22
CA LYS A 2 5.90 -26.72 -95.90
C LYS A 2 4.90 -26.23 -94.85
N ALA A 3 4.55 -27.10 -93.91
CA ALA A 3 3.71 -26.77 -92.77
C ALA A 3 4.50 -25.89 -91.78
N GLN A 4 4.09 -24.63 -91.64
CA GLN A 4 4.61 -23.71 -90.66
C GLN A 4 4.02 -24.12 -89.29
N ARG A 5 4.80 -24.85 -88.49
CA ARG A 5 4.44 -25.11 -87.09
C ARG A 5 4.49 -23.78 -86.34
N VAL A 6 3.31 -23.26 -86.00
CA VAL A 6 3.15 -22.18 -85.03
C VAL A 6 3.61 -22.74 -83.69
N GLY A 7 4.85 -22.41 -83.30
CA GLY A 7 5.33 -22.70 -81.95
C GLY A 7 4.51 -21.85 -80.99
N PHE A 8 3.61 -22.48 -80.24
CA PHE A 8 2.97 -21.83 -79.11
C PHE A 8 4.08 -21.44 -78.12
N ASP A 9 4.11 -20.17 -77.73
CA ASP A 9 5.07 -19.66 -76.75
C ASP A 9 4.75 -20.27 -75.38
N GLU A 10 5.51 -21.30 -75.00
CA GLU A 10 5.35 -22.05 -73.75
C GLU A 10 5.42 -21.12 -72.53
N PHE A 11 6.15 -20.00 -72.62
CA PHE A 11 6.21 -18.99 -71.56
C PHE A 11 4.86 -18.28 -71.35
N ALA A 12 4.14 -17.96 -72.43
CA ALA A 12 2.82 -17.32 -72.33
C ALA A 12 1.80 -18.25 -71.68
N LEU A 13 1.85 -19.55 -71.98
CA LEU A 13 0.97 -20.55 -71.38
C LEU A 13 1.23 -20.69 -69.86
N ILE A 14 2.49 -20.76 -69.46
CA ILE A 14 2.89 -20.84 -68.05
C ILE A 14 2.45 -19.58 -67.29
N LEU A 15 2.62 -18.39 -67.88
CA LEU A 15 2.22 -17.12 -67.26
C LEU A 15 0.70 -17.07 -67.01
N VAL A 16 -0.10 -17.51 -67.97
CA VAL A 16 -1.58 -17.56 -67.83
C VAL A 16 -1.99 -18.55 -66.74
N ALA A 17 -1.35 -19.73 -66.68
CA ALA A 17 -1.63 -20.71 -65.63
C ALA A 17 -1.29 -20.16 -64.22
N VAL A 18 -0.17 -19.44 -64.07
CA VAL A 18 0.21 -18.79 -62.81
C VAL A 18 -0.77 -17.69 -62.43
N MET A 19 -1.23 -16.86 -63.38
CA MET A 19 -2.23 -15.82 -63.11
C MET A 19 -3.56 -16.40 -62.64
N ILE A 20 -4.04 -17.47 -63.29
CA ILE A 20 -5.27 -18.16 -62.90
C ILE A 20 -5.11 -18.79 -61.50
N PHE A 21 -3.95 -19.38 -61.20
CA PHE A 21 -3.68 -19.95 -59.89
C PHE A 21 -3.61 -18.89 -58.78
N ILE A 22 -2.97 -17.75 -59.03
CA ILE A 22 -2.95 -16.60 -58.10
C ILE A 22 -4.37 -16.07 -57.89
N GLY A 23 -5.18 -15.97 -58.95
CA GLY A 23 -6.59 -15.56 -58.85
C GLY A 23 -7.42 -16.53 -58.00
N MET A 24 -7.25 -17.85 -58.19
CA MET A 24 -7.92 -18.86 -57.38
C MET A 24 -7.46 -18.84 -55.91
N LEU A 25 -6.15 -18.68 -55.65
CA LEU A 25 -5.63 -18.55 -54.29
C LEU A 25 -6.14 -17.28 -53.61
N ALA A 26 -6.22 -16.16 -54.32
CA ALA A 26 -6.78 -14.91 -53.79
C ALA A 26 -8.24 -15.08 -53.38
N ILE A 27 -9.05 -15.77 -54.18
CA ILE A 27 -10.45 -16.08 -53.84
C ILE A 27 -10.51 -17.01 -52.62
N TYR A 28 -9.73 -18.10 -52.63
CA TYR A 28 -9.74 -19.11 -51.56
C TYR A 28 -9.24 -18.58 -50.21
N TRP A 29 -8.28 -17.66 -50.21
CA TRP A 29 -7.76 -17.03 -48.98
C TRP A 29 -8.62 -15.86 -48.49
N SER A 30 -9.45 -15.26 -49.36
CA SER A 30 -10.25 -14.08 -49.01
C SER A 30 -11.55 -14.36 -48.26
N SER A 31 -11.97 -15.62 -48.10
CA SER A 31 -13.26 -15.95 -47.48
C SER A 31 -13.13 -16.99 -46.38
N THR A 32 -12.53 -16.64 -45.25
CA THR A 32 -12.92 -17.32 -44.01
C THR A 32 -14.41 -17.03 -43.80
N ALA A 33 -15.23 -18.09 -43.72
CA ALA A 33 -16.67 -17.92 -43.56
C ALA A 33 -16.94 -17.10 -42.30
N GLU A 34 -17.61 -15.95 -42.45
CA GLU A 34 -17.93 -15.13 -41.30
C GLU A 34 -18.87 -15.89 -40.36
N THR A 35 -18.59 -15.85 -39.06
CA THR A 35 -19.48 -16.47 -38.07
C THR A 35 -20.34 -15.42 -37.41
N LYS A 36 -21.58 -15.82 -37.10
CA LYS A 36 -22.52 -15.00 -36.35
C LYS A 36 -21.90 -14.61 -34.99
N PRO A 37 -22.01 -13.34 -34.56
CA PRO A 37 -21.49 -12.91 -33.27
C PRO A 37 -22.17 -13.65 -32.11
N TYR A 38 -21.45 -13.85 -31.02
CA TYR A 38 -21.98 -14.43 -29.79
C TYR A 38 -21.50 -13.63 -28.58
N ILE A 39 -22.42 -13.07 -27.79
CA ILE A 39 -22.09 -12.19 -26.65
C ILE A 39 -22.05 -12.96 -25.32
N LEU A 40 -21.03 -12.71 -24.51
CA LEU A 40 -20.93 -13.19 -23.12
C LEU A 40 -20.72 -12.01 -22.15
N PRO A 41 -21.35 -12.04 -20.95
CA PRO A 41 -22.35 -13.02 -20.49
C PRO A 41 -23.70 -12.91 -21.22
N ARG A 42 -24.61 -13.88 -21.01
CA ARG A 42 -25.94 -13.95 -21.66
C ARG A 42 -27.04 -13.12 -20.99
N GLU A 43 -26.79 -12.69 -19.76
CA GLU A 43 -27.63 -11.76 -19.04
C GLU A 43 -26.72 -10.83 -18.24
N ILE A 44 -27.06 -9.55 -18.21
CA ILE A 44 -26.36 -8.53 -17.43
C ILE A 44 -27.38 -7.87 -16.51
N SER A 45 -27.18 -7.97 -15.20
CA SER A 45 -27.99 -7.26 -14.20
C SER A 45 -27.08 -6.39 -13.34
N LEU A 46 -27.39 -5.10 -13.27
CA LEU A 46 -26.61 -4.11 -12.53
C LEU A 46 -27.50 -3.26 -11.64
N SER A 47 -27.01 -2.96 -10.44
CA SER A 47 -27.68 -2.07 -9.47
C SER A 47 -26.78 -0.86 -9.19
N LEU A 48 -27.24 0.33 -9.53
CA LEU A 48 -26.49 1.60 -9.43
C LEU A 48 -27.25 2.64 -8.61
N VAL A 49 -26.55 3.66 -8.14
CA VAL A 49 -27.17 4.89 -7.60
C VAL A 49 -27.26 5.98 -8.67
N PRO A 50 -28.15 6.98 -8.52
CA PRO A 50 -28.31 8.05 -9.51
C PRO A 50 -27.00 8.75 -9.89
N ASN A 51 -26.77 8.95 -11.19
CA ASN A 51 -25.55 9.53 -11.80
C ASN A 51 -24.25 8.74 -11.60
N GLU A 52 -24.30 7.51 -11.08
CA GLU A 52 -23.11 6.66 -11.05
C GLU A 52 -22.68 6.26 -12.47
N THR A 53 -21.37 6.25 -12.71
CA THR A 53 -20.78 5.73 -13.94
C THR A 53 -20.03 4.44 -13.64
N VAL A 54 -20.40 3.35 -14.31
CA VAL A 54 -19.74 2.04 -14.18
C VAL A 54 -19.24 1.56 -15.53
N LYS A 55 -18.09 0.90 -15.53
CA LYS A 55 -17.53 0.24 -16.71
C LYS A 55 -17.62 -1.26 -16.52
N ILE A 56 -18.21 -1.95 -17.48
CA ILE A 56 -18.21 -3.42 -17.55
C ILE A 56 -17.54 -3.88 -18.84
N THR A 57 -17.09 -5.11 -18.88
CA THR A 57 -16.53 -5.74 -20.08
C THR A 57 -17.44 -6.85 -20.54
N ILE A 58 -17.73 -6.90 -21.84
CA ILE A 58 -18.38 -8.05 -22.49
C ILE A 58 -17.40 -8.72 -23.44
N LYS A 59 -17.59 -10.01 -23.68
CA LYS A 59 -16.85 -10.78 -24.67
C LYS A 59 -17.72 -10.99 -25.89
N VAL A 60 -17.17 -10.70 -27.06
CA VAL A 60 -17.78 -10.95 -28.36
C VAL A 60 -16.98 -12.06 -29.04
N LEU A 61 -17.63 -13.18 -29.30
CA LEU A 61 -17.07 -14.34 -29.99
C LEU A 61 -17.57 -14.34 -31.43
N ALA A 62 -16.68 -14.17 -32.40
CA ALA A 62 -17.01 -14.17 -33.82
C ALA A 62 -15.76 -14.31 -34.69
N ASN A 63 -15.94 -14.65 -35.96
CA ASN A 63 -14.99 -14.43 -37.03
C ASN A 63 -15.69 -13.50 -38.02
N ALA A 64 -15.59 -12.19 -37.83
CA ALA A 64 -16.27 -11.21 -38.66
C ALA A 64 -15.38 -9.98 -38.86
N SER A 65 -15.35 -9.47 -40.09
CA SER A 65 -14.57 -8.28 -40.46
C SER A 65 -15.10 -7.00 -39.82
N SER A 66 -16.39 -6.96 -39.51
CA SER A 66 -17.09 -5.81 -38.94
C SER A 66 -18.21 -6.26 -38.00
N VAL A 67 -18.05 -6.00 -36.70
CA VAL A 67 -19.08 -6.15 -35.68
C VAL A 67 -19.51 -4.77 -35.18
N THR A 68 -20.82 -4.50 -35.22
CA THR A 68 -21.44 -3.29 -34.68
C THR A 68 -22.21 -3.62 -33.41
N LEU A 69 -22.03 -2.80 -32.37
CA LEU A 69 -22.76 -2.93 -31.10
C LEU A 69 -23.85 -1.86 -31.02
N GLU A 70 -25.04 -2.29 -30.65
CA GLU A 70 -26.21 -1.42 -30.46
C GLU A 70 -26.89 -1.74 -29.13
N SER A 71 -27.44 -0.72 -28.48
CA SER A 71 -28.28 -0.88 -27.29
C SER A 71 -29.74 -0.60 -27.64
N GLU A 72 -30.65 -1.41 -27.12
CA GLU A 72 -32.09 -1.31 -27.36
C GLU A 72 -32.86 -1.14 -26.03
N GLY A 73 -34.00 -0.45 -26.10
CA GLY A 73 -34.86 -0.16 -24.96
C GLY A 73 -34.38 1.04 -24.12
N PRO A 74 -34.98 1.30 -22.97
CA PRO A 74 -34.64 2.43 -22.10
C PRO A 74 -33.16 2.55 -21.73
N ILE A 75 -32.43 1.43 -21.71
CA ILE A 75 -31.00 1.40 -21.39
C ILE A 75 -30.10 2.04 -22.45
N SER A 76 -30.60 2.26 -23.68
CA SER A 76 -29.80 2.82 -24.76
C SER A 76 -29.34 4.25 -24.46
N ASN A 77 -30.13 5.00 -23.69
CA ASN A 77 -29.79 6.33 -23.22
C ASN A 77 -28.66 6.36 -22.17
N PHE A 78 -28.31 5.20 -21.62
CA PHE A 78 -27.38 5.09 -20.49
C PHE A 78 -26.10 4.35 -20.87
N ILE A 79 -26.03 3.75 -22.06
CA ILE A 79 -24.94 2.88 -22.47
C ILE A 79 -24.14 3.50 -23.60
N THR A 80 -22.81 3.49 -23.46
CA THR A 80 -21.87 3.82 -24.53
C THR A 80 -20.83 2.73 -24.65
N PHE A 81 -20.43 2.41 -25.88
CA PHE A 81 -19.42 1.39 -26.18
C PHE A 81 -18.06 2.05 -26.39
N SER A 82 -16.98 1.42 -25.93
CA SER A 82 -15.61 1.91 -26.18
C SER A 82 -15.21 1.81 -27.64
N GLU A 83 -15.80 0.85 -28.36
CA GLU A 83 -15.54 0.56 -29.76
C GLU A 83 -16.85 0.24 -30.46
N ASN A 84 -16.97 0.67 -31.72
CA ASN A 84 -18.05 0.29 -32.60
C ASN A 84 -17.49 0.07 -34.01
N ASN A 85 -18.11 -0.84 -34.78
CA ASN A 85 -17.62 -1.28 -36.08
C ASN A 85 -16.15 -1.76 -36.05
N PHE A 86 -15.93 -2.93 -35.45
CA PHE A 86 -14.59 -3.50 -35.25
C PHE A 86 -14.50 -4.95 -35.72
N PRO A 87 -13.32 -5.42 -36.18
CA PRO A 87 -13.11 -6.82 -36.51
C PRO A 87 -13.02 -7.68 -35.25
N VAL A 88 -13.49 -8.92 -35.35
CA VAL A 88 -13.35 -9.96 -34.32
C VAL A 88 -12.89 -11.25 -34.99
N PHE A 89 -11.78 -11.81 -34.51
CA PHE A 89 -11.25 -13.09 -34.95
C PHE A 89 -11.06 -13.99 -33.73
N GLY A 90 -12.01 -14.89 -33.50
CA GLY A 90 -12.11 -15.69 -32.28
C GLY A 90 -12.88 -14.97 -31.18
N GLU A 91 -12.18 -14.19 -30.35
CA GLU A 91 -12.73 -13.51 -29.17
C GLU A 91 -12.22 -12.07 -29.09
N LYS A 92 -13.09 -11.14 -28.69
CA LYS A 92 -12.71 -9.77 -28.37
C LYS A 92 -13.46 -9.26 -27.14
N GLU A 93 -12.74 -8.63 -26.23
CA GLU A 93 -13.30 -7.93 -25.09
C GLU A 93 -13.63 -6.48 -25.46
N VAL A 94 -14.85 -6.03 -25.13
CA VAL A 94 -15.32 -4.67 -25.39
C VAL A 94 -15.81 -4.05 -24.10
N ARG A 95 -15.36 -2.83 -23.82
CA ARG A 95 -15.78 -2.09 -22.62
C ARG A 95 -17.06 -1.32 -22.89
N ILE A 96 -17.99 -1.40 -21.95
CA ILE A 96 -19.25 -0.68 -21.94
C ILE A 96 -19.21 0.30 -20.78
N ASN A 97 -19.42 1.59 -21.05
CA ASN A 97 -19.64 2.58 -19.99
C ASN A 97 -21.14 2.80 -19.80
N ILE A 98 -21.60 2.67 -18.57
CA ILE A 98 -23.00 2.82 -18.15
C ILE A 98 -23.11 4.05 -17.26
N ASN A 99 -23.91 5.02 -17.67
CA ASN A 99 -24.21 6.24 -16.93
C ASN A 99 -25.63 6.15 -16.35
N ALA A 100 -25.75 5.88 -15.05
CA ALA A 100 -27.05 5.73 -14.41
C ALA A 100 -27.86 7.03 -14.49
N PRO A 101 -29.17 6.97 -14.85
CA PRO A 101 -30.03 8.15 -14.84
C PRO A 101 -30.17 8.76 -13.44
N LYS A 102 -30.61 10.03 -13.40
CA LYS A 102 -31.00 10.70 -12.15
C LYS A 102 -32.21 10.06 -11.46
N SER A 103 -33.10 9.46 -12.25
CA SER A 103 -34.32 8.83 -11.75
C SER A 103 -34.05 7.42 -11.22
N THR A 104 -34.75 7.08 -10.14
CA THR A 104 -34.77 5.71 -9.64
C THR A 104 -35.78 4.86 -10.41
N GLY A 105 -35.48 3.59 -10.64
CA GLY A 105 -36.36 2.68 -11.37
C GLY A 105 -35.62 1.44 -11.87
N THR A 106 -36.36 0.54 -12.50
CA THR A 106 -35.77 -0.60 -13.22
C THR A 106 -35.88 -0.34 -14.72
N PHE A 107 -34.75 -0.37 -15.42
CA PHE A 107 -34.64 -0.17 -16.86
C PHE A 107 -34.19 -1.47 -17.49
N VAL A 108 -35.01 -2.04 -18.36
CA VAL A 108 -34.74 -3.32 -19.03
C VAL A 108 -34.58 -3.06 -20.52
N GLY A 109 -33.57 -3.67 -21.13
CA GLY A 109 -33.42 -3.70 -22.57
C GLY A 109 -32.38 -4.73 -22.98
N SER A 110 -31.63 -4.45 -24.04
CA SER A 110 -30.63 -5.40 -24.52
C SER A 110 -29.49 -4.76 -25.26
N ILE A 111 -28.38 -5.48 -25.38
CA ILE A 111 -27.28 -5.15 -26.29
C ILE A 111 -27.30 -6.14 -27.43
N LYS A 112 -27.15 -5.64 -28.66
CA LYS A 112 -27.07 -6.42 -29.89
C LYS A 112 -25.68 -6.31 -30.50
N ALA A 113 -25.17 -7.42 -31.01
CA ALA A 113 -23.98 -7.48 -31.85
C ALA A 113 -24.39 -7.93 -33.24
N LYS A 114 -24.11 -7.11 -34.26
CA LYS A 114 -24.46 -7.36 -35.66
C LYS A 114 -23.22 -7.54 -36.52
N SER A 115 -23.22 -8.52 -37.40
CA SER A 115 -22.26 -8.67 -38.50
C SER A 115 -22.99 -9.10 -39.78
N SER A 116 -22.25 -9.30 -40.88
CA SER A 116 -22.83 -9.80 -42.13
C SER A 116 -23.40 -11.23 -41.99
N ALA A 117 -22.86 -12.02 -41.05
CA ALA A 117 -23.29 -13.38 -40.77
C ALA A 117 -24.52 -13.48 -39.83
N GLY A 118 -25.00 -12.36 -39.27
CA GLY A 118 -26.22 -12.31 -38.46
C GLY A 118 -26.07 -11.47 -37.19
N GLU A 119 -27.05 -11.59 -36.29
CA GLU A 119 -27.10 -10.82 -35.03
C GLU A 119 -27.37 -11.67 -33.80
N ASP A 120 -26.74 -11.32 -32.69
CA ASP A 120 -26.99 -11.90 -31.37
C ASP A 120 -27.32 -10.82 -30.34
N LYS A 121 -28.04 -11.21 -29.29
CA LYS A 121 -28.63 -10.29 -28.31
C LYS A 121 -28.43 -10.80 -26.89
N VAL A 122 -28.04 -9.90 -25.99
CA VAL A 122 -27.91 -10.13 -24.55
C VAL A 122 -28.93 -9.27 -23.80
N SER A 123 -29.64 -9.87 -22.83
CA SER A 123 -30.57 -9.16 -21.97
C SER A 123 -29.84 -8.30 -20.95
N PHE A 124 -30.31 -7.08 -20.72
CA PHE A 124 -29.71 -6.12 -19.80
C PHE A 124 -30.75 -5.52 -18.87
N LYS A 125 -30.51 -5.60 -17.55
CA LYS A 125 -31.34 -5.01 -16.50
C LYS A 125 -30.51 -4.05 -15.66
N LEU A 126 -30.91 -2.78 -15.64
CA LEU A 126 -30.35 -1.75 -14.78
C LEU A 126 -31.36 -1.38 -13.69
N VAL A 127 -30.99 -1.54 -12.43
CA VAL A 127 -31.77 -1.09 -11.27
C VAL A 127 -31.09 0.16 -10.71
N VAL A 128 -31.80 1.30 -10.71
CA VAL A 128 -31.33 2.54 -10.08
C VAL A 128 -32.11 2.77 -8.80
N SER A 129 -31.45 2.74 -7.65
CA SER A 129 -32.07 2.93 -6.33
C SER A 129 -31.45 4.11 -5.60
N LYS A 130 -32.20 4.73 -4.67
CA LYS A 130 -31.71 5.89 -3.89
C LYS A 130 -30.43 5.59 -3.09
N ALA A 131 -30.26 4.33 -2.70
CA ALA A 131 -29.09 3.79 -2.04
C ALA A 131 -28.93 2.33 -2.46
N TYR A 132 -27.72 1.78 -2.35
CA TYR A 132 -27.52 0.34 -2.48
C TYR A 132 -28.24 -0.38 -1.34
N ALA A 133 -28.87 -1.51 -1.65
CA ALA A 133 -29.14 -2.50 -0.63
C ALA A 133 -27.79 -3.13 -0.24
N LEU A 134 -27.33 -2.86 0.98
CA LEU A 134 -26.06 -3.37 1.48
C LEU A 134 -26.31 -4.54 2.42
N LYS A 135 -25.62 -5.65 2.18
CA LYS A 135 -25.43 -6.71 3.17
C LYS A 135 -24.13 -6.44 3.90
N TYR A 136 -24.04 -6.77 5.19
CA TYR A 136 -22.77 -6.73 5.90
C TYR A 136 -22.49 -7.97 6.72
N ARG A 137 -21.19 -8.25 6.91
CA ARG A 137 -20.66 -9.18 7.91
C ARG A 137 -19.82 -8.40 8.91
N ALA A 138 -19.95 -8.73 10.19
CA ALA A 138 -19.14 -8.14 11.25
C ALA A 138 -18.10 -9.15 11.76
N VAL A 139 -16.90 -8.65 12.06
CA VAL A 139 -15.78 -9.39 12.65
C VAL A 139 -15.30 -8.60 13.86
N THR A 140 -15.27 -9.24 15.02
CA THR A 140 -14.71 -8.65 16.24
C THR A 140 -13.22 -8.92 16.29
N ILE A 141 -12.45 -7.91 16.67
CA ILE A 141 -11.02 -8.01 16.88
C ILE A 141 -10.75 -7.80 18.38
N GLN A 142 -9.72 -8.48 18.90
CA GLN A 142 -9.28 -8.28 20.28
C GLN A 142 -8.82 -6.84 20.51
N ASP A 143 -8.80 -6.42 21.77
CA ASP A 143 -8.25 -5.14 22.17
C ASP A 143 -6.75 -5.10 21.85
N PHE A 144 -6.26 -3.94 21.42
CA PHE A 144 -4.87 -3.78 21.01
C PHE A 144 -4.39 -2.35 21.17
N SER A 145 -3.07 -2.19 21.23
CA SER A 145 -2.45 -0.87 21.28
C SER A 145 -1.49 -0.67 20.12
N VAL A 146 -1.36 0.57 19.69
CA VAL A 146 -0.31 1.00 18.77
C VAL A 146 0.42 2.18 19.37
N SER A 147 1.72 2.23 19.13
CA SER A 147 2.57 3.33 19.56
C SER A 147 3.59 3.67 18.49
N ASN A 148 3.97 4.94 18.50
CA ASN A 148 5.16 5.40 17.83
C ASN A 148 5.80 6.40 18.78
N TYR A 149 6.97 6.10 19.30
CA TYR A 149 7.67 7.02 20.18
C TYR A 149 8.69 7.89 19.41
N GLY A 150 8.69 7.75 18.07
CA GLY A 150 9.37 8.63 17.14
C GLY A 150 10.87 8.39 17.05
N LYS A 151 11.59 9.51 17.01
CA LYS A 151 13.06 9.53 16.88
C LYS A 151 13.71 9.41 18.25
N GLU A 152 15.03 9.31 18.23
CA GLU A 152 15.89 9.43 19.41
C GLU A 152 15.49 10.59 20.33
N LYS A 153 15.39 10.32 21.62
CA LYS A 153 15.08 11.28 22.69
C LYS A 153 16.27 11.43 23.63
N VAL A 154 16.60 12.67 23.96
CA VAL A 154 17.59 12.96 25.01
C VAL A 154 16.87 12.88 26.35
N VAL A 155 17.29 11.95 27.20
CA VAL A 155 16.65 11.72 28.51
C VAL A 155 17.34 12.49 29.64
N ASP A 156 18.64 12.72 29.52
CA ASP A 156 19.44 13.53 30.44
C ASP A 156 20.63 14.13 29.71
N GLN A 157 21.06 15.29 30.15
CA GLN A 157 22.12 16.06 29.52
C GLN A 157 22.90 16.91 30.54
N LYS A 158 24.21 16.99 30.33
CA LYS A 158 25.09 18.01 30.91
C LYS A 158 25.80 18.76 29.80
N GLU A 159 25.96 20.07 29.98
CA GLU A 159 26.64 20.95 29.02
C GLU A 159 27.77 21.70 29.71
N ARG A 160 28.85 21.94 28.97
CA ARG A 160 30.00 22.76 29.39
C ARG A 160 30.55 22.35 30.77
N ASP A 161 30.76 21.06 30.94
CA ASP A 161 31.33 20.49 32.17
C ASP A 161 32.70 19.88 31.87
N PHE A 162 33.36 19.30 32.86
CA PHE A 162 34.63 18.62 32.66
C PHE A 162 34.76 17.44 33.61
N VAL A 163 35.52 16.45 33.17
CA VAL A 163 35.94 15.32 34.00
C VAL A 163 37.44 15.39 34.22
N GLU A 164 37.88 15.06 35.43
CA GLU A 164 39.27 15.26 35.83
C GLU A 164 39.71 14.18 36.80
N LYS A 165 40.91 13.65 36.59
CA LYS A 165 41.58 12.73 37.52
C LYS A 165 42.99 13.18 37.80
N SER A 166 43.30 13.35 39.08
CA SER A 166 44.63 13.60 39.63
C SER A 166 44.70 13.08 41.07
N VAL A 167 45.83 13.30 41.75
CA VAL A 167 45.99 12.98 43.19
C VAL A 167 45.04 13.80 44.08
N PHE A 168 44.66 15.01 43.64
CA PHE A 168 43.89 15.96 44.44
C PHE A 168 42.45 16.15 43.97
N SER A 169 42.07 15.55 42.84
CA SER A 169 40.79 15.80 42.19
C SER A 169 40.30 14.56 41.46
N ASP A 170 39.03 14.22 41.67
CA ASP A 170 38.31 13.15 40.99
C ASP A 170 36.92 13.65 40.61
N LYS A 171 36.86 14.44 39.54
CA LYS A 171 35.61 15.02 39.04
C LYS A 171 35.02 14.12 37.96
N LYS A 172 33.74 13.79 38.13
CA LYS A 172 32.98 12.89 37.26
C LYS A 172 31.68 13.56 36.84
N ILE A 173 31.20 13.21 35.66
CA ILE A 173 29.85 13.54 35.20
C ILE A 173 28.99 12.31 35.41
N ARG A 174 27.81 12.49 36.02
CA ARG A 174 26.81 11.44 36.18
C ARG A 174 25.54 11.86 35.44
N LEU A 175 25.12 11.01 34.52
CA LEU A 175 23.84 11.10 33.81
C LEU A 175 22.92 9.99 34.31
N VAL A 176 21.61 10.24 34.27
CA VAL A 176 20.58 9.31 34.75
C VAL A 176 19.65 8.93 33.60
N LEU A 177 19.48 7.63 33.40
CA LEU A 177 18.45 7.07 32.51
C LEU A 177 17.41 6.37 33.37
N GLN A 178 16.24 6.99 33.52
CA GLN A 178 15.09 6.38 34.14
C GLN A 178 14.20 5.75 33.06
N LEU A 179 13.92 4.46 33.20
CA LEU A 179 13.01 3.77 32.31
C LEU A 179 11.57 3.98 32.78
N ASN A 180 10.75 4.49 31.88
CA ASN A 180 9.31 4.33 31.97
C ASN A 180 8.96 2.99 31.30
N GLU A 181 7.77 2.42 31.54
CA GLU A 181 7.32 1.08 31.10
C GLU A 181 7.44 0.76 29.59
N SER A 182 8.01 1.65 28.78
CA SER A 182 8.26 1.50 27.36
C SER A 182 9.53 0.68 27.07
N GLU A 183 9.44 -0.27 26.14
CA GLU A 183 10.62 -0.99 25.66
C GLU A 183 11.54 -0.05 24.85
N ILE A 184 12.85 -0.19 25.08
CA ILE A 184 13.90 0.52 24.35
C ILE A 184 14.32 -0.33 23.15
N GLU A 185 14.36 0.29 21.98
CA GLU A 185 14.92 -0.30 20.75
C GLU A 185 16.43 -0.08 20.67
N ASP A 186 16.91 1.12 21.02
CA ASP A 186 18.32 1.49 21.02
C ASP A 186 18.61 2.56 22.08
N ALA A 187 19.83 2.59 22.62
CA ALA A 187 20.26 3.63 23.54
C ALA A 187 21.78 3.80 23.52
N TYR A 188 22.23 5.06 23.59
CA TYR A 188 23.65 5.38 23.60
C TYR A 188 23.93 6.67 24.37
N VAL A 189 25.20 6.84 24.75
CA VAL A 189 25.73 8.08 25.34
C VAL A 189 26.45 8.84 24.24
N SER A 190 26.08 10.09 23.98
CA SER A 190 26.83 11.01 23.11
C SER A 190 27.64 11.97 23.97
N VAL A 191 28.96 11.93 23.83
CA VAL A 191 29.90 12.80 24.53
C VAL A 191 30.66 13.63 23.50
N VAL A 192 30.56 14.96 23.60
CA VAL A 192 31.29 15.91 22.76
C VAL A 192 32.42 16.51 23.57
N VAL A 193 33.65 16.12 23.24
CA VAL A 193 34.88 16.61 23.89
C VAL A 193 35.36 17.85 23.16
N SER A 194 35.56 18.95 23.88
CA SER A 194 36.11 20.19 23.33
C SER A 194 37.62 20.32 23.52
N GLU A 195 38.15 19.75 24.61
CA GLU A 195 39.58 19.76 24.92
C GLU A 195 39.96 18.49 25.69
N SER A 196 41.18 18.00 25.49
CA SER A 196 41.71 16.80 26.12
C SER A 196 43.17 17.03 26.51
N THR A 197 43.48 16.85 27.79
CA THR A 197 44.83 17.04 28.34
C THR A 197 45.22 15.87 29.25
N GLY A 198 46.52 15.58 29.26
CA GLY A 198 47.09 14.52 30.09
C GLY A 198 47.21 13.15 29.42
N PRO A 199 47.76 12.17 30.14
CA PRO A 199 48.06 10.85 29.59
C PRO A 199 46.88 9.88 29.62
N GLY A 200 45.85 10.14 30.42
CA GLY A 200 44.79 9.17 30.70
C GLY A 200 43.64 9.14 29.72
N GLU A 201 42.78 8.15 29.92
CA GLU A 201 41.66 7.80 29.06
C GLU A 201 40.35 8.37 29.59
N LEU A 202 39.41 8.58 28.69
CA LEU A 202 38.01 8.82 29.04
C LEU A 202 37.33 7.46 29.25
N VAL A 203 36.76 7.29 30.43
CA VAL A 203 36.04 6.07 30.83
C VAL A 203 34.56 6.39 30.93
N VAL A 204 33.74 5.62 30.22
CA VAL A 204 32.28 5.67 30.30
C VAL A 204 31.77 4.36 30.86
N MET A 205 30.98 4.47 31.93
CA MET A 205 30.46 3.34 32.68
C MET A 205 28.94 3.37 32.72
N GLN A 206 28.31 2.20 32.64
CA GLN A 206 26.88 1.99 32.91
C GLN A 206 26.75 1.12 34.16
N ASN A 207 26.06 1.62 35.19
CA ASN A 207 25.83 0.87 36.43
C ASN A 207 27.10 0.28 37.05
N SER A 208 28.23 1.00 36.95
CA SER A 208 29.58 0.59 37.40
C SER A 208 30.30 -0.43 36.52
N GLU A 209 29.73 -0.83 35.38
CA GLU A 209 30.42 -1.61 34.35
C GLU A 209 31.02 -0.69 33.28
N ILE A 210 32.26 -0.96 32.86
CA ILE A 210 32.94 -0.14 31.85
C ILE A 210 32.39 -0.50 30.48
N LEU A 211 31.74 0.46 29.82
CA LEU A 211 31.32 0.33 28.42
C LEU A 211 32.48 0.63 27.47
N GLN A 212 33.26 1.66 27.82
CA GLN A 212 34.41 2.06 27.00
C GLN A 212 35.47 2.76 27.87
N SER A 213 36.73 2.46 27.59
CA SER A 213 37.91 3.15 28.13
C SER A 213 38.87 3.36 26.97
N LYS A 214 39.05 4.61 26.53
CA LYS A 214 40.03 4.94 25.49
C LYS A 214 40.46 6.40 25.58
N LYS A 215 41.64 6.73 25.04
CA LYS A 215 42.03 8.12 24.81
C LYS A 215 41.17 8.72 23.70
N VAL A 216 40.57 9.88 23.95
CA VAL A 216 39.61 10.52 23.03
C VAL A 216 40.16 11.88 22.58
N GLU A 217 40.09 12.14 21.28
CA GLU A 217 40.42 13.43 20.69
C GLU A 217 39.19 14.37 20.72
N VAL A 218 39.39 15.62 20.30
CA VAL A 218 38.28 16.59 20.18
C VAL A 218 37.25 16.07 19.16
N GLY A 219 35.97 16.05 19.53
CA GLY A 219 34.90 15.55 18.67
C GLY A 219 33.75 14.87 19.42
N GLU A 220 32.80 14.33 18.65
CA GLU A 220 31.67 13.55 19.18
C GLU A 220 32.03 12.06 19.27
N LEU A 221 31.69 11.45 20.41
CA LEU A 221 31.81 10.04 20.68
C LEU A 221 30.44 9.48 21.06
N LYS A 222 29.93 8.53 20.26
CA LYS A 222 28.71 7.78 20.56
C LYS A 222 29.07 6.39 21.09
N ILE A 223 28.58 6.07 22.29
CA ILE A 223 28.88 4.82 22.99
C ILE A 223 27.57 4.08 23.25
N PRO A 224 27.32 2.92 22.62
CA PRO A 224 26.09 2.18 22.83
C PRO A 224 25.98 1.71 24.29
N LEU A 225 24.79 1.79 24.87
CA LEU A 225 24.48 1.21 26.17
C LEU A 225 24.18 -0.28 26.01
N ASN A 226 24.49 -1.07 27.04
CA ASN A 226 24.10 -2.46 27.07
C ASN A 226 22.63 -2.58 27.47
N LEU A 227 21.76 -2.78 26.47
CA LEU A 227 20.30 -2.87 26.68
C LEU A 227 19.90 -4.03 27.60
N THR A 228 20.69 -5.12 27.65
CA THR A 228 20.38 -6.29 28.49
C THR A 228 20.64 -6.06 29.98
N GLN A 229 21.42 -5.02 30.31
CA GLN A 229 21.77 -4.65 31.68
C GLN A 229 21.00 -3.43 32.18
N LEU A 230 20.01 -2.97 31.42
CA LEU A 230 19.19 -1.83 31.81
C LEU A 230 18.28 -2.20 33.00
N GLN A 231 18.36 -1.39 34.06
CA GLN A 231 17.51 -1.43 35.24
C GLN A 231 16.45 -0.31 35.17
N SER A 232 15.52 -0.26 36.13
CA SER A 232 14.54 0.85 36.20
C SER A 232 15.20 2.24 36.29
N ILE A 233 16.36 2.32 36.95
CA ILE A 233 17.21 3.51 37.03
C ILE A 233 18.62 3.09 36.67
N ASN A 234 19.20 3.71 35.66
CA ASN A 234 20.56 3.47 35.22
C ASN A 234 21.42 4.71 35.43
N PHE A 235 22.63 4.50 35.90
CA PHE A 235 23.61 5.56 36.09
C PHE A 235 24.71 5.43 35.06
N ILE A 236 24.83 6.46 34.22
CA ILE A 236 25.91 6.58 33.26
C ILE A 236 26.94 7.52 33.87
N THR A 237 28.16 7.02 34.12
CA THR A 237 29.24 7.82 34.69
C THR A 237 30.33 8.03 33.65
N ILE A 238 30.70 9.28 33.43
CA ILE A 238 31.83 9.67 32.58
C ILE A 238 32.92 10.18 33.52
N GLN A 239 34.13 9.65 33.40
CA GLN A 239 35.25 10.02 34.24
C GLN A 239 36.56 9.90 33.47
N ALA A 240 37.60 10.59 33.94
CA ALA A 240 38.96 10.36 33.46
C ALA A 240 39.63 9.25 34.29
N ASN A 241 40.51 8.45 33.69
CA ASN A 241 41.44 7.60 34.43
C ASN A 241 42.88 8.16 34.36
N ASN A 242 43.78 7.60 35.16
CA ASN A 242 45.22 7.81 35.04
C ASN A 242 45.89 6.44 34.87
N PRO A 243 46.48 6.13 33.70
CA PRO A 243 47.10 4.84 33.48
C PRO A 243 48.45 4.72 34.21
N GLY A 244 48.66 3.54 34.82
CA GLY A 244 49.96 3.08 35.29
C GLY A 244 50.63 3.94 36.37
N TRP A 245 51.94 4.19 36.20
CA TRP A 245 52.80 4.87 37.17
C TRP A 245 52.64 6.40 37.19
N ASN A 246 51.88 6.97 36.26
CA ASN A 246 51.69 8.42 36.16
C ASN A 246 50.58 8.92 37.12
N ILE A 247 50.63 8.44 38.36
CA ILE A 247 49.64 8.76 39.41
C ILE A 247 49.63 10.26 39.76
N PHE A 248 50.76 10.94 39.54
CA PHE A 248 50.90 12.38 39.76
C PHE A 248 50.42 13.23 38.57
N GLY A 249 50.20 12.62 37.41
CA GLY A 249 49.68 13.29 36.23
C GLY A 249 48.24 13.75 36.42
N LYS A 250 47.90 14.88 35.80
CA LYS A 250 46.52 15.36 35.71
C LYS A 250 45.97 15.01 34.32
N THR A 251 44.89 14.24 34.29
CA THR A 251 44.12 13.99 33.07
C THR A 251 42.81 14.75 33.16
N ARG A 252 42.49 15.53 32.13
CA ARG A 252 41.25 16.33 32.06
C ARG A 252 40.67 16.30 30.67
N TYR A 253 39.37 16.11 30.61
CA TYR A 253 38.57 16.26 29.39
C TYR A 253 37.52 17.34 29.63
N ASP A 254 37.55 18.39 28.83
CA ASP A 254 36.48 19.39 28.81
C ASP A 254 35.37 18.89 27.89
N ILE A 255 34.17 18.78 28.46
CA ILE A 255 33.00 18.16 27.86
C ILE A 255 32.03 19.27 27.47
N TYR A 256 31.95 19.56 26.18
CA TYR A 256 30.99 20.51 25.64
C TYR A 256 29.56 20.05 25.89
N SER A 257 29.28 18.77 25.67
CA SER A 257 27.98 18.15 25.92
C SER A 257 28.11 16.66 26.21
N ALA A 258 27.38 16.16 27.20
CA ALA A 258 27.18 14.74 27.43
C ALA A 258 25.68 14.45 27.53
N LYS A 259 25.17 13.56 26.68
CA LYS A 259 23.75 13.24 26.52
C LYS A 259 23.53 11.75 26.63
N VAL A 260 22.48 11.32 27.31
CA VAL A 260 21.93 9.97 27.13
C VAL A 260 20.79 10.06 26.14
N VAL A 261 20.89 9.27 25.08
CA VAL A 261 19.96 9.26 23.95
C VAL A 261 19.32 7.89 23.86
N VAL A 262 17.99 7.86 23.75
CA VAL A 262 17.19 6.63 23.72
C VAL A 262 16.23 6.65 22.55
N LYS A 263 16.12 5.54 21.84
CA LYS A 263 15.08 5.27 20.86
C LYS A 263 14.13 4.21 21.43
N PHE A 264 12.89 4.61 21.67
CA PHE A 264 11.86 3.69 22.16
C PHE A 264 11.22 2.92 21.02
N LYS A 265 10.85 1.66 21.28
CA LYS A 265 10.24 0.77 20.29
C LYS A 265 8.80 1.17 20.01
N GLY A 266 8.48 1.40 18.73
CA GLY A 266 7.09 1.58 18.29
C GLY A 266 6.38 0.23 18.09
N TYR A 267 5.09 0.17 18.39
CA TYR A 267 4.26 -1.00 18.12
C TYR A 267 3.22 -0.70 17.04
N SER A 268 3.18 -1.57 16.03
CA SER A 268 2.11 -1.60 15.05
C SER A 268 1.36 -2.92 15.18
N GLN A 269 0.06 -2.91 14.93
CA GLN A 269 -0.76 -4.11 15.00
C GLN A 269 -1.23 -4.50 13.60
N THR A 270 -1.17 -5.79 13.27
CA THR A 270 -1.64 -6.33 11.99
C THR A 270 -2.63 -7.45 12.24
N PHE A 271 -3.73 -7.46 11.48
CA PHE A 271 -4.75 -8.49 11.51
C PHE A 271 -4.98 -9.05 10.11
N ASP A 272 -5.25 -10.34 10.02
CA ASP A 272 -5.72 -10.96 8.80
C ASP A 272 -7.26 -10.85 8.73
N LEU A 273 -7.76 -10.40 7.59
CA LEU A 273 -9.18 -10.33 7.27
C LEU A 273 -9.46 -11.22 6.05
N ASP A 274 -10.10 -12.35 6.34
CA ASP A 274 -10.57 -13.26 5.29
C ASP A 274 -11.87 -12.73 4.66
N LEU A 275 -11.90 -12.67 3.34
CA LEU A 275 -13.06 -12.27 2.53
C LEU A 275 -13.46 -13.41 1.59
N SER A 276 -14.76 -13.60 1.45
CA SER A 276 -15.30 -14.48 0.40
C SER A 276 -15.18 -13.81 -0.98
N ARG A 277 -15.19 -14.62 -2.05
CA ARG A 277 -15.19 -14.08 -3.43
C ARG A 277 -16.36 -13.14 -3.70
N ASP A 278 -17.56 -13.46 -3.21
CA ASP A 278 -18.73 -12.58 -3.34
C ASP A 278 -18.54 -11.24 -2.62
N GLU A 279 -17.88 -11.23 -1.44
CA GLU A 279 -17.54 -9.98 -0.74
C GLU A 279 -16.52 -9.13 -1.49
N ILE A 280 -15.57 -9.76 -2.18
CA ILE A 280 -14.57 -9.07 -3.01
C ILE A 280 -15.23 -8.48 -4.26
N ASP A 281 -15.99 -9.29 -4.99
CA ASP A 281 -16.61 -8.91 -6.26
C ASP A 281 -17.67 -7.82 -6.07
N LYS A 282 -18.39 -7.85 -4.93
CA LYS A 282 -19.45 -6.89 -4.60
C LYS A 282 -19.03 -5.88 -3.53
N PHE A 283 -17.74 -5.72 -3.30
CA PHE A 283 -17.21 -4.86 -2.26
C PHE A 283 -17.80 -3.43 -2.35
N TYR A 284 -18.27 -2.92 -1.23
CA TYR A 284 -18.70 -1.53 -1.11
C TYR A 284 -17.80 -0.74 -0.16
N SER A 285 -17.65 -1.22 1.08
CA SER A 285 -16.80 -0.54 2.07
C SER A 285 -16.39 -1.43 3.24
N ILE A 286 -15.33 -1.02 3.94
CA ILE A 286 -14.93 -1.55 5.25
C ILE A 286 -15.19 -0.47 6.30
N GLU A 287 -16.05 -0.76 7.27
CA GLU A 287 -16.23 0.09 8.45
C GLU A 287 -15.40 -0.46 9.62
N PHE A 288 -14.52 0.35 10.19
CA PHE A 288 -13.86 0.07 11.47
C PHE A 288 -14.48 0.91 12.57
N SER A 289 -14.86 0.29 13.68
CA SER A 289 -15.39 0.96 14.87
C SER A 289 -14.64 0.51 16.12
N SER A 290 -14.28 1.45 16.98
CA SER A 290 -13.54 1.18 18.23
C SER A 290 -13.77 2.30 19.25
N LEU A 291 -13.72 1.95 20.54
CA LEU A 291 -13.48 2.92 21.60
C LEU A 291 -11.98 3.12 21.74
N ILE A 292 -11.53 4.38 21.78
CA ILE A 292 -10.10 4.68 21.80
C ILE A 292 -9.72 5.53 22.98
N GLN A 293 -8.51 5.30 23.49
CA GLN A 293 -7.84 6.15 24.45
C GLN A 293 -6.47 6.52 23.90
N THR A 294 -6.11 7.80 23.94
CA THR A 294 -4.89 8.29 23.31
C THR A 294 -4.12 9.28 24.18
N SER A 295 -2.81 9.35 23.97
CA SER A 295 -1.92 10.33 24.60
C SER A 295 -2.11 11.74 24.02
N TYR A 296 -1.69 12.76 24.77
CA TYR A 296 -1.51 14.12 24.24
C TYR A 296 -0.01 14.36 23.95
N PRO A 297 0.36 14.97 22.79
CA PRO A 297 -0.50 15.39 21.69
C PRO A 297 -1.14 14.19 20.98
N VAL A 298 -2.31 14.40 20.38
CA VAL A 298 -3.07 13.33 19.71
C VAL A 298 -2.30 12.89 18.45
N PRO A 299 -1.95 11.60 18.32
CA PRO A 299 -1.20 11.10 17.19
C PRO A 299 -2.04 10.97 15.93
N THR A 300 -1.38 10.95 14.78
CA THR A 300 -1.95 10.61 13.48
C THR A 300 -1.96 9.10 13.31
N LEU A 301 -3.15 8.50 13.24
CA LEU A 301 -3.35 7.08 12.94
C LEU A 301 -3.22 6.84 11.44
N GLU A 302 -2.46 5.83 11.05
CA GLU A 302 -2.36 5.29 9.71
C GLU A 302 -2.88 3.85 9.68
N ILE A 303 -3.92 3.60 8.87
CA ILE A 303 -4.49 2.27 8.62
C ILE A 303 -4.18 1.88 7.19
N ARG A 304 -3.60 0.69 6.99
CA ARG A 304 -3.35 0.11 5.67
C ARG A 304 -4.15 -1.16 5.45
N ILE A 305 -4.58 -1.38 4.20
CA ILE A 305 -5.22 -2.60 3.72
C ILE A 305 -4.41 -3.09 2.52
N ASN A 306 -3.78 -4.26 2.63
CA ASN A 306 -2.89 -4.82 1.59
C ASN A 306 -1.87 -3.80 1.06
N ASP A 307 -1.18 -3.12 1.98
CA ASP A 307 -0.19 -2.07 1.73
C ASP A 307 -0.71 -0.72 1.20
N GLN A 308 -1.99 -0.62 0.82
CA GLN A 308 -2.63 0.66 0.48
C GLN A 308 -3.05 1.42 1.73
N ILE A 309 -2.78 2.73 1.80
CA ILE A 309 -3.17 3.59 2.93
C ILE A 309 -4.67 3.90 2.83
N ALA A 310 -5.47 3.23 3.65
CA ALA A 310 -6.92 3.40 3.68
C ALA A 310 -7.36 4.62 4.51
N TYR A 311 -6.57 4.97 5.53
CA TYR A 311 -6.84 6.12 6.39
C TYR A 311 -5.54 6.70 6.94
N LYS A 312 -5.45 8.03 7.00
CA LYS A 312 -4.34 8.75 7.64
C LYS A 312 -4.83 10.08 8.19
N ASN A 313 -5.14 10.14 9.48
CA ASN A 313 -5.55 11.39 10.12
C ASN A 313 -5.41 11.32 11.66
N VAL A 314 -5.56 12.48 12.31
CA VAL A 314 -5.70 12.58 13.76
C VAL A 314 -7.03 11.94 14.18
N VAL A 315 -6.98 11.11 15.22
CA VAL A 315 -8.17 10.42 15.74
C VAL A 315 -8.94 11.28 16.74
N PRO A 316 -10.26 11.10 16.88
CA PRO A 316 -11.02 11.65 18.01
C PRO A 316 -10.54 11.09 19.36
N LEU A 317 -10.95 11.69 20.47
CA LEU A 317 -10.42 11.33 21.79
C LEU A 317 -11.03 10.04 22.40
N THR A 318 -12.25 9.66 22.02
CA THR A 318 -13.03 8.63 22.75
C THR A 318 -13.58 7.50 21.89
N GLY A 319 -13.86 7.73 20.62
CA GLY A 319 -14.46 6.73 19.75
C GLY A 319 -14.15 6.99 18.29
N LEU A 320 -13.68 5.96 17.61
CA LEU A 320 -13.31 5.98 16.21
C LEU A 320 -14.34 5.18 15.41
N ARG A 321 -14.93 5.81 14.39
CA ARG A 321 -15.75 5.12 13.38
C ARG A 321 -15.33 5.60 12.00
N LEU A 322 -14.74 4.69 11.23
CA LEU A 322 -14.19 4.97 9.90
C LEU A 322 -14.92 4.13 8.88
N ASN A 323 -15.37 4.74 7.80
CA ASN A 323 -15.94 4.03 6.66
C ASN A 323 -15.00 4.23 5.46
N MET A 324 -14.32 3.15 5.06
CA MET A 324 -13.26 3.16 4.05
C MET A 324 -13.77 2.45 2.79
N THR A 325 -13.93 3.20 1.70
CA THR A 325 -14.36 2.67 0.39
C THR A 325 -13.19 2.56 -0.59
N LYS A 326 -12.20 3.43 -0.42
CA LYS A 326 -11.04 3.65 -1.29
C LYS A 326 -9.84 4.05 -0.45
N ASP A 327 -8.65 3.99 -1.02
CA ASP A 327 -7.45 4.52 -0.38
C ASP A 327 -7.44 6.06 -0.37
N ILE A 328 -6.45 6.65 0.30
CA ILE A 328 -6.31 8.12 0.40
C ILE A 328 -6.03 8.80 -0.95
N LEU A 329 -5.68 8.06 -2.00
CA LEU A 329 -5.51 8.57 -3.37
C LEU A 329 -6.80 8.46 -4.20
N GLY A 330 -7.86 7.84 -3.64
CA GLY A 330 -9.13 7.63 -4.31
C GLY A 330 -9.17 6.37 -5.18
N GLU A 331 -8.15 5.52 -5.10
CA GLU A 331 -8.09 4.25 -5.80
C GLU A 331 -8.86 3.17 -5.03
N SER A 332 -9.43 2.22 -5.77
CA SER A 332 -10.11 1.07 -5.16
C SER A 332 -9.09 0.17 -4.45
N PHE A 333 -9.52 -0.48 -3.37
CA PHE A 333 -8.67 -1.45 -2.68
C PHE A 333 -8.43 -2.70 -3.54
N VAL A 334 -7.18 -3.16 -3.57
CA VAL A 334 -6.76 -4.43 -4.17
C VAL A 334 -7.02 -5.54 -3.16
N LEU A 335 -8.28 -5.97 -3.08
CA LEU A 335 -8.72 -7.01 -2.15
C LEU A 335 -8.38 -8.42 -2.66
N LYS A 336 -8.10 -9.33 -1.73
CA LYS A 336 -7.81 -10.75 -1.94
C LYS A 336 -8.67 -11.60 -1.00
N GLU A 337 -8.64 -12.91 -1.13
CA GLU A 337 -9.32 -13.79 -0.16
C GLU A 337 -8.74 -13.64 1.26
N LYS A 338 -7.44 -13.36 1.38
CA LYS A 338 -6.76 -13.03 2.64
C LYS A 338 -6.17 -11.64 2.57
N ASN A 339 -6.61 -10.73 3.43
CA ASN A 339 -6.18 -9.34 3.43
C ASN A 339 -5.47 -9.01 4.74
N LYS A 340 -4.47 -8.15 4.68
CA LYS A 340 -3.79 -7.64 5.87
C LYS A 340 -4.25 -6.24 6.18
N ILE A 341 -4.75 -6.04 7.40
CA ILE A 341 -5.10 -4.72 7.92
C ILE A 341 -4.06 -4.34 8.98
N LYS A 342 -3.30 -3.28 8.72
CA LYS A 342 -2.24 -2.80 9.61
C LYS A 342 -2.59 -1.45 10.19
N PHE A 343 -2.51 -1.33 11.52
CA PHE A 343 -2.66 -0.11 12.29
C PHE A 343 -1.29 0.34 12.80
N SER A 344 -0.96 1.62 12.58
CA SER A 344 0.31 2.23 13.01
C SER A 344 0.13 3.73 13.20
N LEU A 345 1.07 4.39 13.88
CA LEU A 345 1.03 5.85 14.04
C LEU A 345 2.07 6.52 13.14
N ALA A 346 1.64 7.52 12.37
CA ALA A 346 2.51 8.32 11.52
C ALA A 346 3.27 9.40 12.31
N THR A 347 2.77 9.78 13.49
CA THR A 347 3.41 10.73 14.42
C THR A 347 3.59 10.11 15.79
N GLU A 348 4.35 10.77 16.65
CA GLU A 348 4.56 10.29 18.02
C GLU A 348 3.26 10.23 18.83
N GLY A 349 3.09 9.16 19.62
CA GLY A 349 2.00 8.97 20.56
C GLY A 349 1.67 7.50 20.80
N TYR A 350 0.54 7.29 21.46
CA TYR A 350 -0.02 6.00 21.81
C TYR A 350 -1.54 6.02 21.60
N ILE A 351 -2.10 4.92 21.10
CA ILE A 351 -3.54 4.68 21.05
C ILE A 351 -3.83 3.27 21.55
N ASP A 352 -4.74 3.15 22.51
CA ASP A 352 -5.36 1.91 22.96
C ASP A 352 -6.74 1.78 22.32
N PHE A 353 -7.03 0.63 21.72
CA PHE A 353 -8.24 0.33 20.97
C PHE A 353 -9.04 -0.77 21.66
N LYS A 354 -10.30 -0.47 22.01
CA LYS A 354 -11.20 -1.37 22.74
C LYS A 354 -12.50 -1.62 21.99
N ASN A 355 -13.07 -2.82 22.16
CA ASN A 355 -14.33 -3.22 21.54
C ASN A 355 -14.32 -3.06 20.02
N ASN A 356 -13.27 -3.61 19.39
CA ASN A 356 -12.97 -3.41 17.99
C ASN A 356 -13.90 -4.24 17.08
N ILE A 357 -14.57 -3.57 16.15
CA ILE A 357 -15.47 -4.20 15.18
C ILE A 357 -15.11 -3.75 13.78
N ILE A 358 -14.88 -4.71 12.88
CA ILE A 358 -14.82 -4.50 11.44
C ILE A 358 -16.13 -4.97 10.82
N LYS A 359 -16.78 -4.12 10.02
CA LYS A 359 -17.89 -4.52 9.16
C LYS A 359 -17.48 -4.43 7.70
N ILE A 360 -17.79 -5.47 6.94
CA ILE A 360 -17.58 -5.55 5.51
C ILE A 360 -18.93 -5.38 4.86
N TYR A 361 -19.11 -4.31 4.09
CA TYR A 361 -20.33 -4.02 3.36
C TYR A 361 -20.16 -4.46 1.91
N SER A 362 -21.13 -5.22 1.42
CA SER A 362 -21.21 -5.68 0.04
C SER A 362 -22.55 -5.26 -0.57
N ARG A 363 -22.53 -4.91 -1.86
CA ARG A 363 -23.74 -4.65 -2.65
C ARG A 363 -24.54 -5.95 -2.77
N GLN A 364 -25.86 -5.91 -2.62
CA GLN A 364 -26.74 -7.07 -2.82
C GLN A 364 -26.95 -7.38 -4.31
#